data_AF-A0AAW0X967-F1
#
_entry.id   AF-A0AAW0X967-F1
#
_cell.length_a   1.000
_cell.length_b   1.000
_cell.length_c   1.000
_cell.angle_alpha   90.00
_cell.angle_beta   90.00
_cell.angle_gamma   90.00
#
_symmetry.space_group_name_H-M   'P 1'
#
loop_
_entity.id
_entity.type
_entity.pdbx_description
1 polymer ?
#
loop_
_entity_poly.entity_id
_entity_poly.type
_entity_poly.pdbx_seq_one_letter_code
_entity_poly.pdbx_strand_id
1 'polypeptide(L)'
;VNMADDNNSYELHESVFNGDIRRVSALIRTYDVAKKDKHGNTPLHLAVMLGHKECIHLLLAHGAPVKVKNCNGWSPLAEAISFGDRQSISVLLRKLKLQSREHMEARRPDLVRALSQMGDFYMELKWDFQSWVPLVSRMLPSDTCKIHKKGASIRLDTTLVDFNDMRWERGDISFLFSGSSKPSHSLTVLDNKLKVYQGVRHEETEAEIEDEVDILMSSDIVAAQMSTKQITFSRAQTGWIFRADKKEMVGKFNADFYYLNGLTLESRKRREHLSEEDLQKNKAIVESFTKGGGAQSFDE
;
A
#
# COMPACT_ATOMS: atom_id res chain seq x y z
N VAL A 1 -17.41 39.86 -9.22
CA VAL A 1 -17.30 38.43 -8.86
C VAL A 1 -18.55 37.76 -9.40
N ASN A 2 -18.40 36.92 -10.43
CA ASN A 2 -19.50 36.44 -11.27
C ASN A 2 -20.21 35.26 -10.56
N MET A 3 -21.44 35.45 -10.06
CA MET A 3 -22.21 34.40 -9.37
C MET A 3 -22.64 33.23 -10.29
N ALA A 4 -22.46 33.35 -11.61
CA ALA A 4 -22.82 32.31 -12.57
C ALA A 4 -21.75 31.20 -12.72
N ASP A 5 -20.48 31.47 -12.36
CA ASP A 5 -19.40 30.48 -12.51
C ASP A 5 -19.34 29.47 -11.36
N ASP A 6 -19.92 29.78 -10.20
CA ASP A 6 -19.86 28.91 -9.01
C ASP A 6 -20.84 27.74 -9.11
N ASN A 7 -21.98 27.91 -9.81
CA ASN A 7 -22.99 26.86 -9.96
C ASN A 7 -22.60 25.81 -11.03
N ASN A 8 -21.76 26.17 -12.00
CA ASN A 8 -21.24 25.24 -13.03
C ASN A 8 -19.99 24.47 -12.55
N SER A 9 -19.40 24.83 -11.40
CA SER A 9 -18.12 24.24 -10.99
C SER A 9 -18.23 22.73 -10.72
N TYR A 10 -19.40 22.21 -10.34
CA TYR A 10 -19.58 20.82 -9.92
C TYR A 10 -20.77 20.12 -10.57
N GLU A 11 -21.12 20.47 -11.82
CA GLU A 11 -22.28 19.88 -12.50
C GLU A 11 -22.22 18.35 -12.62
N LEU A 12 -21.03 17.77 -12.85
CA LEU A 12 -20.85 16.32 -12.87
C LEU A 12 -21.13 15.70 -11.50
N HIS A 13 -20.66 16.33 -10.41
CA HIS A 13 -20.93 15.89 -9.04
C HIS A 13 -22.41 15.98 -8.69
N GLU A 14 -23.07 17.08 -9.05
CA GLU A 14 -24.51 17.26 -8.84
C GLU A 14 -25.32 16.21 -9.61
N SER A 15 -24.94 15.93 -10.85
CA SER A 15 -25.60 14.90 -11.68
C SER A 15 -25.46 13.51 -11.06
N VAL A 16 -24.28 13.19 -10.52
CA VAL A 16 -24.07 11.97 -9.75
C VAL A 16 -24.87 11.98 -8.46
N PHE A 17 -24.90 13.10 -7.72
CA PHE A 17 -25.64 13.23 -6.47
C PHE A 17 -27.15 12.95 -6.65
N ASN A 18 -27.71 13.39 -7.77
CA ASN A 18 -29.11 13.15 -8.14
C ASN A 18 -29.35 11.78 -8.79
N GLY A 19 -28.31 10.98 -9.02
CA GLY A 19 -28.41 9.70 -9.73
C GLY A 19 -28.81 9.82 -11.21
N ASP A 20 -28.68 11.02 -11.83
CA ASP A 20 -29.08 11.25 -13.22
C ASP A 20 -28.03 10.69 -14.19
N ILE A 21 -28.10 9.38 -14.43
CA ILE A 21 -27.17 8.66 -15.30
C ILE A 21 -27.10 9.23 -16.72
N ARG A 22 -28.21 9.79 -17.24
CA ARG A 22 -28.24 10.39 -18.58
C ARG A 22 -27.40 11.65 -18.62
N ARG A 23 -27.54 12.51 -17.61
CA ARG A 23 -26.74 13.71 -17.47
C ARG A 23 -25.28 13.39 -17.17
N VAL A 24 -24.99 12.41 -16.31
CA VAL A 24 -23.61 11.92 -16.09
C VAL A 24 -22.98 11.46 -17.41
N SER A 25 -23.69 10.65 -18.22
CA SER A 25 -23.21 10.18 -19.53
C SER A 25 -22.94 11.30 -20.55
N ALA A 26 -23.73 12.38 -20.51
CA ALA A 26 -23.49 13.55 -21.34
C ALA A 26 -22.24 14.33 -20.88
N LEU A 27 -22.12 14.58 -19.57
CA LEU A 27 -21.06 15.42 -19.00
C LEU A 27 -19.70 14.71 -18.97
N ILE A 28 -19.65 13.39 -18.77
CA ILE A 28 -18.40 12.64 -18.59
C ILE A 28 -17.45 12.67 -19.79
N ARG A 29 -17.95 13.07 -20.98
CA ARG A 29 -17.14 13.23 -22.19
C ARG A 29 -16.32 14.52 -22.22
N THR A 30 -16.71 15.51 -21.43
CA THR A 30 -16.10 16.86 -21.45
C THR A 30 -15.58 17.28 -20.08
N TYR A 31 -16.15 16.74 -18.99
CA TYR A 31 -15.75 17.04 -17.62
C TYR A 31 -14.66 16.09 -17.12
N ASP A 32 -13.76 16.62 -16.30
CA ASP A 32 -12.72 15.84 -15.63
C ASP A 32 -13.30 14.98 -14.49
N VAL A 33 -13.27 13.66 -14.67
CA VAL A 33 -13.70 12.66 -13.67
C VAL A 33 -12.83 12.61 -12.42
N ALA A 34 -11.63 13.21 -12.45
CA ALA A 34 -10.74 13.34 -11.30
C ALA A 34 -10.96 14.64 -10.51
N LYS A 35 -11.80 15.57 -11.01
CA LYS A 35 -12.07 16.84 -10.34
C LYS A 35 -12.65 16.59 -8.94
N LYS A 36 -12.12 17.32 -7.96
CA LYS A 36 -12.59 17.25 -6.57
C LYS A 36 -13.55 18.39 -6.26
N ASP A 37 -14.59 18.10 -5.50
CA ASP A 37 -15.48 19.09 -4.89
C ASP A 37 -14.83 19.79 -3.68
N LYS A 38 -15.58 20.69 -3.04
CA LYS A 38 -15.17 21.41 -1.83
C LYS A 38 -14.82 20.51 -0.63
N HIS A 39 -15.27 19.26 -0.64
CA HIS A 39 -14.98 18.24 0.37
C HIS A 39 -13.86 17.29 -0.06
N GLY A 40 -13.24 17.56 -1.21
CA GLY A 40 -12.20 16.70 -1.78
C GLY A 40 -12.74 15.45 -2.48
N ASN A 41 -14.07 15.30 -2.59
CA ASN A 41 -14.70 14.15 -3.21
C ASN A 41 -14.65 14.27 -4.74
N THR A 42 -14.24 13.19 -5.40
CA THR A 42 -14.48 13.03 -6.84
C THR A 42 -15.91 12.57 -7.09
N PRO A 43 -16.44 12.66 -8.33
CA PRO A 43 -17.75 12.10 -8.64
C PRO A 43 -17.86 10.62 -8.26
N LEU A 44 -16.77 9.86 -8.36
CA LEU A 44 -16.73 8.45 -7.95
C LEU A 44 -16.93 8.26 -6.43
N HIS A 45 -16.42 9.17 -5.59
CA HIS A 45 -16.72 9.10 -4.15
C HIS A 45 -18.23 9.25 -3.91
N LEU A 46 -18.86 10.25 -4.55
CA LEU A 46 -20.31 10.48 -4.40
C LEU A 46 -21.12 9.28 -4.89
N ALA A 47 -20.78 8.72 -6.05
CA ALA A 47 -21.47 7.55 -6.59
C ALA A 47 -21.41 6.36 -5.63
N VAL A 48 -20.25 6.14 -4.98
CA VAL A 48 -20.07 5.08 -3.98
C VAL A 48 -20.85 5.39 -2.69
N MET A 49 -20.69 6.59 -2.14
CA MET A 49 -21.35 6.99 -0.88
C MET A 49 -22.88 6.95 -0.98
N LEU A 50 -23.42 7.21 -2.16
CA LEU A 50 -24.86 7.21 -2.44
C LEU A 50 -25.37 5.87 -3.01
N GLY A 51 -24.49 4.89 -3.24
CA GLY A 51 -24.85 3.58 -3.76
C GLY A 51 -25.34 3.57 -5.22
N HIS A 52 -24.99 4.57 -6.03
CA HIS A 52 -25.39 4.69 -7.42
C HIS A 52 -24.51 3.83 -8.35
N LYS A 53 -24.80 2.53 -8.39
CA LYS A 53 -23.99 1.50 -9.08
C LYS A 53 -23.75 1.80 -10.56
N GLU A 54 -24.77 2.27 -11.28
CA GLU A 54 -24.66 2.63 -12.70
C GLU A 54 -23.69 3.80 -12.88
N CYS A 55 -23.71 4.78 -11.98
CA CYS A 55 -22.75 5.90 -11.98
C CYS A 55 -21.33 5.39 -11.67
N ILE A 56 -21.17 4.47 -10.72
CA ILE A 56 -19.88 3.84 -10.41
C ILE A 56 -19.30 3.19 -11.67
N HIS A 57 -20.06 2.30 -12.33
CA HIS A 57 -19.60 1.62 -13.53
C HIS A 57 -19.22 2.60 -14.65
N LEU A 58 -20.06 3.61 -14.90
CA LEU A 58 -19.81 4.60 -15.94
C LEU A 58 -18.55 5.43 -15.64
N LEU A 59 -18.39 5.91 -14.40
CA LEU A 59 -17.22 6.67 -13.98
C LEU A 59 -15.93 5.85 -14.10
N LEU A 60 -15.95 4.58 -13.68
CA LEU A 60 -14.80 3.68 -13.80
C LEU A 60 -14.47 3.34 -15.26
N ALA A 61 -15.48 3.18 -16.13
CA ALA A 61 -15.27 2.98 -17.56
C ALA A 61 -14.54 4.18 -18.20
N HIS A 62 -14.81 5.38 -17.72
CA HIS A 62 -14.14 6.63 -18.13
C HIS A 62 -12.86 6.95 -17.34
N GLY A 63 -12.30 5.99 -16.61
CA GLY A 63 -10.99 6.14 -15.98
C GLY A 63 -10.96 6.94 -14.69
N ALA A 64 -12.09 7.10 -14.00
CA ALA A 64 -12.12 7.75 -12.69
C ALA A 64 -11.09 7.12 -11.72
N PRO A 65 -10.25 7.93 -11.04
CA PRO A 65 -9.20 7.41 -10.18
C PRO A 65 -9.77 6.74 -8.92
N VAL A 66 -9.27 5.54 -8.58
CA VAL A 66 -9.75 4.78 -7.40
C VAL A 66 -8.86 4.99 -6.17
N LYS A 67 -7.60 5.38 -6.35
CA LYS A 67 -6.63 5.59 -5.25
C LYS A 67 -6.67 7.00 -4.63
N VAL A 68 -7.39 7.92 -5.25
CA VAL A 68 -7.48 9.31 -4.80
C VAL A 68 -8.16 9.38 -3.44
N LYS A 69 -7.69 10.27 -2.55
CA LYS A 69 -8.28 10.50 -1.22
C LYS A 69 -9.09 11.79 -1.18
N ASN A 70 -10.24 11.79 -0.50
CA ASN A 70 -11.00 12.98 -0.14
C ASN A 70 -10.34 13.76 1.01
N CYS A 71 -10.93 14.88 1.45
CA CYS A 71 -10.39 15.67 2.56
C CYS A 71 -10.36 14.92 3.90
N ASN A 72 -11.17 13.86 4.03
CA ASN A 72 -11.17 12.98 5.21
C ASN A 72 -10.06 11.91 5.15
N GLY A 73 -9.33 11.82 4.03
CA GLY A 73 -8.24 10.86 3.83
C GLY A 73 -8.68 9.50 3.29
N TRP A 74 -9.94 9.36 2.87
CA TRP A 74 -10.52 8.11 2.38
C TRP A 74 -10.59 8.08 0.86
N SER A 75 -10.34 6.91 0.28
CA SER A 75 -10.53 6.67 -1.15
C SER A 75 -11.93 6.16 -1.46
N PRO A 76 -12.38 6.17 -2.74
CA PRO A 76 -13.64 5.55 -3.12
C PRO A 76 -13.74 4.08 -2.68
N LEU A 77 -12.64 3.31 -2.76
CA LEU A 77 -12.61 1.93 -2.27
C LEU A 77 -12.81 1.87 -0.74
N ALA A 78 -12.16 2.76 0.02
CA ALA A 78 -12.34 2.81 1.46
C ALA A 78 -13.78 3.19 1.86
N GLU A 79 -14.41 4.12 1.13
CA GLU A 79 -15.83 4.43 1.34
C GLU A 79 -16.70 3.19 1.04
N ALA A 80 -16.48 2.47 -0.07
CA ALA A 80 -17.25 1.27 -0.40
C ALA A 80 -17.14 0.17 0.67
N ILE A 81 -15.93 -0.07 1.19
CA ILE A 81 -15.71 -1.01 2.29
C ILE A 81 -16.49 -0.57 3.53
N SER A 82 -16.46 0.72 3.86
CA SER A 82 -17.13 1.23 5.07
C SER A 82 -18.65 1.11 5.04
N PHE A 83 -19.27 1.10 3.85
CA PHE A 83 -20.70 0.84 3.67
C PHE A 83 -21.01 -0.66 3.50
N GLY A 84 -19.99 -1.52 3.41
CA GLY A 84 -20.16 -2.97 3.24
C GLY A 84 -20.71 -3.39 1.87
N ASP A 85 -20.64 -2.53 0.84
CA ASP A 85 -21.18 -2.85 -0.49
C ASP A 85 -20.21 -3.72 -1.29
N ARG A 86 -20.30 -5.04 -1.09
CA ARG A 86 -19.46 -6.04 -1.77
C ARG A 86 -19.36 -5.83 -3.27
N GLN A 87 -20.46 -5.51 -3.95
CA GLN A 87 -20.45 -5.35 -5.41
C GLN A 87 -19.60 -4.14 -5.83
N SER A 88 -19.75 -3.01 -5.12
CA SER A 88 -18.91 -1.84 -5.37
C SER A 88 -17.45 -2.10 -5.01
N ILE A 89 -17.18 -2.83 -3.92
CA ILE A 89 -15.81 -3.23 -3.53
C ILE A 89 -15.15 -4.05 -4.64
N SER A 90 -15.79 -5.13 -5.12
CA SER A 90 -15.22 -5.99 -6.18
C SER A 90 -14.88 -5.20 -7.44
N VAL A 91 -15.79 -4.31 -7.89
CA VAL A 91 -15.58 -3.51 -9.11
C VAL A 91 -14.47 -2.46 -8.91
N LEU A 92 -14.43 -1.79 -7.75
CA LEU A 92 -13.39 -0.81 -7.43
C LEU A 92 -12.03 -1.48 -7.26
N LEU A 93 -11.97 -2.65 -6.63
CA LEU A 93 -10.74 -3.41 -6.43
C LEU A 93 -10.13 -3.85 -7.77
N ARG A 94 -10.95 -4.42 -8.67
CA ARG A 94 -10.54 -4.75 -10.05
C ARG A 94 -9.98 -3.51 -10.75
N LYS A 95 -10.69 -2.37 -10.67
CA LYS A 95 -10.23 -1.14 -11.33
C LYS A 95 -8.96 -0.56 -10.68
N LEU A 96 -8.81 -0.66 -9.36
CA LEU A 96 -7.61 -0.21 -8.65
C LEU A 96 -6.37 -1.00 -9.08
N LYS A 97 -6.49 -2.32 -9.18
CA LYS A 97 -5.41 -3.20 -9.64
C LYS A 97 -5.06 -2.92 -11.10
N LEU A 98 -6.06 -2.73 -11.95
CA LEU A 98 -5.87 -2.32 -13.35
C LEU A 98 -5.12 -0.99 -13.46
N GLN A 99 -5.56 0.05 -12.74
CA GLN A 99 -4.89 1.36 -12.75
C GLN A 99 -3.47 1.30 -12.21
N SER A 100 -3.24 0.50 -11.16
CA SER A 100 -1.91 0.30 -10.58
C SER A 100 -0.96 -0.38 -11.58
N ARG A 101 -1.47 -1.37 -12.32
CA ARG A 101 -0.75 -2.05 -13.40
C ARG A 101 -0.41 -1.11 -14.54
N GLU A 102 -1.39 -0.37 -15.05
CA GLU A 102 -1.18 0.61 -16.13
C GLU A 102 -0.14 1.67 -15.72
N HIS A 103 -0.20 2.15 -14.48
CA HIS A 103 0.79 3.08 -13.94
C HIS A 103 2.21 2.48 -13.88
N MET A 104 2.33 1.23 -13.42
CA MET A 104 3.62 0.52 -13.36
C MET A 104 4.18 0.30 -14.77
N GLU A 105 3.35 -0.14 -15.72
CA GLU A 105 3.76 -0.37 -17.10
C GLU A 105 4.17 0.91 -17.82
N ALA A 106 3.46 2.03 -17.59
CA ALA A 106 3.84 3.32 -18.13
C ALA A 106 5.24 3.77 -17.65
N ARG A 107 5.63 3.41 -16.43
CA ARG A 107 6.93 3.77 -15.82
C ARG A 107 8.05 2.78 -16.08
N ARG A 108 7.70 1.59 -16.59
CA ARG A 108 8.64 0.49 -16.84
C ARG A 108 9.81 0.87 -17.75
N PRO A 109 9.63 1.59 -18.89
CA PRO A 109 10.75 1.94 -19.76
C PRO A 109 11.80 2.82 -19.06
N ASP A 110 11.34 3.76 -18.23
CA ASP A 110 12.22 4.65 -17.48
C ASP A 110 12.99 3.89 -16.39
N LEU A 111 12.32 2.94 -15.71
CA LEU A 111 12.97 2.04 -14.76
C LEU A 111 14.07 1.20 -15.45
N VAL A 112 13.75 0.56 -16.58
CA VAL A 112 14.71 -0.26 -17.33
C VAL A 112 15.90 0.57 -17.82
N ARG A 113 15.64 1.79 -18.30
CA ARG A 113 16.67 2.75 -18.72
C ARG A 113 17.58 3.11 -17.53
N ALA A 114 16.99 3.46 -16.39
CA ALA A 114 17.75 3.81 -15.19
C ALA A 114 18.62 2.64 -14.73
N LEU A 115 18.07 1.42 -14.66
CA LEU A 115 18.83 0.22 -14.29
C LEU A 115 19.99 -0.06 -15.27
N SER A 116 19.77 0.16 -16.56
CA SER A 116 20.82 -0.02 -17.59
C SER A 116 21.94 1.00 -17.47
N GLN A 117 21.66 2.23 -17.04
CA GLN A 117 22.65 3.28 -16.84
C GLN A 117 23.43 3.12 -15.54
N MET A 118 22.82 2.50 -14.52
CA MET A 118 23.52 2.18 -13.28
C MET A 118 24.59 1.12 -13.53
N GLY A 119 25.72 1.20 -12.82
CA GLY A 119 26.70 0.11 -12.80
C GLY A 119 26.11 -1.17 -12.20
N ASP A 120 26.76 -2.30 -12.45
CA ASP A 120 26.41 -3.56 -11.78
C ASP A 120 26.85 -3.50 -10.32
N PHE A 121 26.02 -4.03 -9.42
CA PHE A 121 26.31 -3.96 -7.99
C PHE A 121 25.74 -5.15 -7.22
N TYR A 122 26.34 -5.35 -6.04
CA TYR A 122 25.82 -6.19 -4.97
C TYR A 122 25.51 -5.29 -3.78
N MET A 123 24.36 -5.50 -3.15
CA MET A 123 23.96 -4.79 -1.95
C MET A 123 23.34 -5.77 -0.95
N GLU A 124 23.66 -5.60 0.32
CA GLU A 124 23.09 -6.38 1.40
C GLU A 124 22.39 -5.42 2.36
N LEU A 125 21.08 -5.55 2.48
CA LEU A 125 20.22 -4.77 3.35
C LEU A 125 19.85 -5.63 4.55
N LYS A 126 20.41 -5.31 5.71
CA LYS A 126 20.02 -5.93 6.97
C LYS A 126 19.05 -5.01 7.71
N TRP A 127 17.90 -5.54 8.09
CA TRP A 127 16.99 -4.86 9.02
C TRP A 127 16.80 -5.69 10.28
N ASP A 128 16.90 -5.02 11.42
CA ASP A 128 16.72 -5.59 12.76
C ASP A 128 15.70 -4.70 13.50
N PHE A 129 14.60 -5.29 13.93
CA PHE A 129 13.62 -4.57 14.75
C PHE A 129 14.05 -4.62 16.22
N GLN A 130 14.02 -3.48 16.90
CA GLN A 130 14.41 -3.36 18.30
C GLN A 130 13.24 -2.83 19.14
N SER A 131 13.03 -3.43 20.30
CA SER A 131 12.06 -2.98 21.31
C SER A 131 12.80 -2.34 22.48
N TRP A 132 12.23 -1.26 23.00
CA TRP A 132 12.63 -0.68 24.28
C TRP A 132 12.26 -1.58 25.47
N VAL A 133 11.37 -2.54 25.27
CA VAL A 133 11.01 -3.55 26.27
C VAL A 133 12.13 -4.59 26.36
N PRO A 134 12.70 -4.85 27.56
CA PRO A 134 13.78 -5.82 27.74
C PRO A 134 13.44 -7.19 27.15
N LEU A 135 14.43 -7.84 26.54
CA LEU A 135 14.35 -9.18 25.93
C LEU A 135 13.42 -9.35 24.71
N VAL A 136 12.49 -8.42 24.46
CA VAL A 136 11.57 -8.47 23.30
C VAL A 136 12.32 -8.37 21.98
N SER A 137 13.43 -7.63 21.92
CA SER A 137 14.28 -7.54 20.74
C SER A 137 14.83 -8.88 20.23
N ARG A 138 14.90 -9.93 21.07
CA ARG A 138 15.31 -11.28 20.64
C ARG A 138 14.22 -12.03 19.87
N MET A 139 12.96 -11.61 20.02
CA MET A 139 11.79 -12.19 19.37
C MET A 139 11.29 -11.34 18.20
N LEU A 140 11.87 -10.16 18.02
CA LEU A 140 11.54 -9.27 16.90
C LEU A 140 12.17 -9.78 15.60
N PRO A 141 11.51 -9.53 14.45
CA PRO A 141 12.03 -9.97 13.17
C PRO A 141 13.37 -9.31 12.87
N SER A 142 14.21 -10.09 12.23
CA SER A 142 15.39 -9.60 11.52
C SER A 142 15.47 -10.31 10.20
N ASP A 143 15.86 -9.60 9.16
CA ASP A 143 16.11 -10.22 7.87
C ASP A 143 17.30 -9.56 7.18
N THR A 144 17.87 -10.29 6.25
CA THR A 144 18.99 -9.85 5.43
C THR A 144 18.61 -10.10 3.98
N CYS A 145 18.29 -9.01 3.30
CA CYS A 145 17.96 -9.00 1.90
C CYS A 145 19.21 -8.75 1.06
N LYS A 146 19.46 -9.63 0.09
CA LYS A 146 20.60 -9.50 -0.82
C LYS A 146 20.12 -9.14 -2.20
N ILE A 147 20.65 -8.05 -2.74
CA ILE A 147 20.29 -7.53 -4.05
C ILE A 147 21.49 -7.64 -4.97
N HIS A 148 21.32 -8.41 -6.03
CA HIS A 148 22.27 -8.56 -7.12
C HIS A 148 21.69 -7.88 -8.35
N LYS A 149 22.40 -6.89 -8.88
CA LYS A 149 21.98 -6.18 -10.08
C LYS A 149 23.00 -6.43 -11.20
N LYS A 150 22.50 -6.83 -12.37
CA LYS A 150 23.31 -6.99 -13.59
C LYS A 150 22.55 -6.47 -14.81
N GLY A 151 23.10 -5.47 -15.51
CA GLY A 151 22.41 -4.81 -16.61
C GLY A 151 21.05 -4.25 -16.16
N ALA A 152 19.97 -4.58 -16.87
CA ALA A 152 18.61 -4.19 -16.49
C ALA A 152 17.89 -5.21 -15.59
N SER A 153 18.61 -6.20 -15.05
CA SER A 153 18.04 -7.29 -14.27
C SER A 153 18.44 -7.19 -12.80
N ILE A 154 17.51 -7.57 -11.93
CA ILE A 154 17.69 -7.56 -10.47
C ILE A 154 17.32 -8.94 -9.95
N ARG A 155 18.14 -9.49 -9.07
CA ARG A 155 17.81 -10.59 -8.18
C ARG A 155 17.77 -10.08 -6.76
N LEU A 156 16.70 -10.39 -6.04
CA LEU A 156 16.53 -10.09 -4.62
C LEU A 156 16.33 -11.41 -3.88
N ASP A 157 17.20 -11.72 -2.93
CA ASP A 157 17.09 -12.88 -2.05
C ASP A 157 16.63 -12.43 -0.66
N THR A 158 15.62 -13.09 -0.09
CA THR A 158 15.02 -12.76 1.20
C THR A 158 14.82 -14.03 2.04
N THR A 159 14.98 -13.94 3.37
CA THR A 159 14.66 -15.06 4.28
C THR A 159 13.32 -14.89 4.96
N LEU A 160 12.73 -13.70 4.94
CA LEU A 160 11.37 -13.47 5.42
C LEU A 160 10.38 -13.71 4.28
N VAL A 161 9.50 -14.69 4.45
CA VAL A 161 8.53 -15.11 3.41
C VAL A 161 7.14 -14.59 3.72
N ASP A 162 6.68 -14.83 4.94
CA ASP A 162 5.32 -14.48 5.33
C ASP A 162 5.24 -14.14 6.83
N PHE A 163 4.09 -13.58 7.21
CA PHE A 163 3.70 -13.29 8.57
C PHE A 163 2.24 -13.72 8.79
N ASN A 164 2.06 -15.00 9.13
CA ASN A 164 0.76 -15.58 9.46
C ASN A 164 0.70 -15.97 10.93
N ASP A 165 -0.48 -15.84 11.55
CA ASP A 165 -0.73 -16.20 12.96
C ASP A 165 0.33 -15.67 13.93
N MET A 166 0.83 -14.46 13.65
CA MET A 166 1.89 -13.80 14.39
C MET A 166 3.22 -14.56 14.49
N ARG A 167 3.49 -15.47 13.56
CA ARG A 167 4.78 -16.12 13.41
C ARG A 167 5.41 -15.68 12.11
N TRP A 168 6.70 -15.37 12.20
CA TRP A 168 7.50 -15.10 11.02
C TRP A 168 7.81 -16.41 10.33
N GLU A 169 7.38 -16.53 9.09
CA GLU A 169 7.76 -17.65 8.25
C GLU A 169 9.10 -17.35 7.59
N ARG A 170 10.10 -18.16 7.96
CA ARG A 170 11.44 -18.07 7.37
C ARG A 170 11.63 -19.07 6.23
N GLY A 171 11.99 -18.54 5.08
CA GLY A 171 12.27 -19.31 3.87
C GLY A 171 13.59 -18.92 3.24
N ASP A 172 13.71 -19.29 1.97
CA ASP A 172 14.82 -18.92 1.10
C ASP A 172 14.21 -18.64 -0.27
N ILE A 173 13.78 -17.39 -0.47
CA ILE A 173 13.02 -16.96 -1.63
C ILE A 173 13.85 -15.98 -2.44
N SER A 174 13.90 -16.20 -3.76
CA SER A 174 14.55 -15.29 -4.71
C SER A 174 13.52 -14.68 -5.66
N PHE A 175 13.46 -13.36 -5.74
CA PHE A 175 12.74 -12.61 -6.77
C PHE A 175 13.69 -12.27 -7.91
N LEU A 176 13.35 -12.67 -9.13
CA LEU A 176 14.10 -12.35 -10.34
C LEU A 176 13.28 -11.39 -11.19
N PHE A 177 13.79 -10.18 -11.35
CA PHE A 177 13.30 -9.20 -12.30
C PHE A 177 14.22 -9.15 -13.53
N SER A 178 13.63 -9.31 -14.72
CA SER A 178 14.31 -9.17 -16.01
C SER A 178 13.74 -7.98 -16.78
N GLY A 179 14.50 -6.88 -16.83
CA GLY A 179 14.08 -5.65 -17.52
C GLY A 179 13.96 -5.79 -19.03
N SER A 180 14.69 -6.73 -19.65
CA SER A 180 14.63 -7.02 -21.09
C SER A 180 13.46 -7.92 -21.49
N SER A 181 12.82 -8.60 -20.53
CA SER A 181 11.69 -9.47 -20.77
C SER A 181 10.39 -8.68 -20.92
N LYS A 182 9.43 -9.26 -21.66
CA LYS A 182 8.04 -8.78 -21.69
C LYS A 182 7.47 -8.73 -20.26
N PRO A 183 6.55 -7.81 -19.95
CA PRO A 183 5.96 -7.66 -18.62
C PRO A 183 5.52 -8.98 -18.00
N SER A 184 4.74 -9.77 -18.74
CA SER A 184 4.18 -11.08 -18.34
C SER A 184 5.20 -12.13 -17.92
N HIS A 185 6.48 -11.96 -18.28
CA HIS A 185 7.57 -12.89 -17.97
C HIS A 185 8.74 -12.21 -17.25
N SER A 186 8.54 -10.98 -16.79
CA SER A 186 9.63 -10.18 -16.26
C SER A 186 9.88 -10.37 -14.79
N LEU A 187 8.93 -10.96 -14.05
CA LEU A 187 9.07 -11.22 -12.63
C LEU A 187 8.83 -12.71 -12.36
N THR A 188 9.80 -13.36 -11.72
CA THR A 188 9.74 -14.77 -11.33
C THR A 188 10.12 -14.88 -9.86
N VAL A 189 9.38 -15.68 -9.10
CA VAL A 189 9.66 -16.01 -7.71
C VAL A 189 10.17 -17.44 -7.66
N LEU A 190 11.26 -17.68 -6.93
CA LEU A 190 11.84 -18.99 -6.71
C LEU A 190 11.75 -19.32 -5.23
N ASP A 191 11.29 -20.53 -4.93
CA ASP A 191 11.49 -21.14 -3.63
C ASP A 191 12.70 -22.06 -3.73
N ASN A 192 13.81 -21.63 -3.13
CA ASN A 192 15.08 -22.35 -3.20
C ASN A 192 15.08 -23.63 -2.34
N LYS A 193 14.24 -23.69 -1.28
CA LYS A 193 14.09 -24.88 -0.43
C LYS A 193 13.29 -25.96 -1.16
N LEU A 194 12.14 -25.58 -1.71
CA LEU A 194 11.26 -26.49 -2.45
C LEU A 194 11.75 -26.76 -3.88
N LYS A 195 12.70 -25.96 -4.38
CA LYS A 195 13.24 -26.03 -5.76
C LYS A 195 12.16 -25.85 -6.83
N VAL A 196 11.20 -24.98 -6.54
CA VAL A 196 10.12 -24.62 -7.47
C VAL A 196 10.23 -23.15 -7.85
N TYR A 197 9.63 -22.78 -8.97
CA TYR A 197 9.54 -21.39 -9.40
C TYR A 197 8.15 -21.09 -9.94
N GLN A 198 7.75 -19.82 -9.83
CA GLN A 198 6.49 -19.32 -10.35
C GLN A 198 6.71 -17.97 -11.03
N GLY A 199 6.23 -17.84 -12.27
CA GLY A 199 6.12 -16.54 -12.92
C GLY A 199 4.97 -15.75 -12.30
N VAL A 200 5.21 -14.48 -11.95
CA VAL A 200 4.16 -13.63 -11.38
C VAL A 200 3.15 -13.30 -12.47
N ARG A 201 1.94 -13.85 -12.31
CA ARG A 201 0.84 -13.68 -13.25
C ARG A 201 0.34 -12.23 -13.19
N HIS A 202 -0.14 -11.76 -14.33
CA HIS A 202 -0.63 -10.39 -14.51
C HIS A 202 -2.15 -10.27 -14.38
N GLU A 203 -2.86 -11.40 -14.44
CA GLU A 203 -4.31 -11.49 -14.34
C GLU A 203 -4.64 -12.30 -13.10
N GLU A 204 -5.42 -11.69 -12.22
CA GLU A 204 -6.01 -12.35 -11.06
C GLU A 204 -7.33 -13.00 -11.47
N THR A 205 -7.59 -14.14 -10.89
CA THR A 205 -8.83 -14.88 -11.04
C THR A 205 -9.96 -14.20 -10.27
N GLU A 206 -11.20 -14.46 -10.68
CA GLU A 206 -12.37 -13.96 -9.95
C GLU A 206 -12.41 -14.48 -8.50
N ALA A 207 -11.85 -15.66 -8.24
CA ALA A 207 -11.72 -16.22 -6.89
C ALA A 207 -10.75 -15.40 -6.02
N GLU A 208 -9.56 -15.06 -6.55
CA GLU A 208 -8.58 -14.23 -5.83
C GLU A 208 -9.15 -12.84 -5.48
N ILE A 209 -9.95 -12.25 -6.39
CA ILE A 209 -10.64 -10.99 -6.13
C ILE A 209 -11.68 -11.14 -5.01
N GLU A 210 -12.48 -12.20 -5.02
CA GLU A 210 -13.48 -12.43 -3.96
C GLU A 210 -12.83 -12.72 -2.60
N ASP A 211 -11.73 -13.47 -2.56
CA ASP A 211 -10.95 -13.72 -1.34
C ASP A 211 -10.42 -12.39 -0.76
N GLU A 212 -9.90 -11.50 -1.60
CA GLU A 212 -9.49 -10.16 -1.16
C GLU A 212 -10.66 -9.31 -0.66
N VAL A 213 -11.84 -9.42 -1.29
CA VAL A 213 -13.05 -8.73 -0.82
C VAL A 213 -13.47 -9.25 0.55
N ASP A 214 -13.38 -10.55 0.81
CA ASP A 214 -13.65 -11.16 2.12
C ASP A 214 -12.70 -10.65 3.20
N ILE A 215 -11.41 -10.54 2.87
CA ILE A 215 -10.41 -9.97 3.78
C ILE A 215 -10.76 -8.49 4.06
N LEU A 216 -11.08 -7.69 3.05
CA LEU A 216 -11.43 -6.27 3.24
C LEU A 216 -12.70 -6.07 4.07
N MET A 217 -13.67 -6.97 3.93
CA MET A 217 -14.94 -6.93 4.68
C MET A 217 -14.79 -7.32 6.16
N SER A 218 -13.75 -8.09 6.51
CA SER A 218 -13.49 -8.55 7.89
C SER A 218 -12.33 -7.82 8.58
N SER A 219 -11.59 -6.99 7.84
CA SER A 219 -10.44 -6.24 8.34
C SER A 219 -10.73 -4.75 8.52
N ASP A 220 -9.96 -4.12 9.38
CA ASP A 220 -10.08 -2.69 9.62
C ASP A 220 -9.60 -1.87 8.41
N ILE A 221 -10.34 -0.83 8.04
CA ILE A 221 -9.87 0.11 7.02
C ILE A 221 -8.81 1.02 7.64
N VAL A 222 -7.57 0.94 7.14
CA VAL A 222 -6.45 1.76 7.64
C VAL A 222 -5.98 2.73 6.55
N ALA A 223 -6.02 4.03 6.87
CA ALA A 223 -5.44 5.07 6.06
C ALA A 223 -4.30 5.75 6.82
N ALA A 224 -3.06 5.40 6.46
CA ALA A 224 -1.87 6.08 6.95
C ALA A 224 -1.45 7.23 6.02
N GLN A 225 -1.03 8.34 6.61
CA GLN A 225 -0.40 9.46 5.93
C GLN A 225 0.85 9.86 6.70
N MET A 226 1.98 9.84 6.01
CA MET A 226 3.26 10.32 6.54
C MET A 226 3.50 11.72 5.99
N SER A 227 3.53 12.72 6.88
CA SER A 227 3.88 14.08 6.48
C SER A 227 5.40 14.24 6.45
N THR A 228 5.95 14.63 5.29
CA THR A 228 7.37 14.91 5.14
C THR A 228 7.72 16.38 5.35
N LYS A 229 6.72 17.26 5.46
CA LYS A 229 6.90 18.73 5.47
C LYS A 229 7.72 19.25 6.65
N GLN A 230 7.69 18.54 7.78
CA GLN A 230 8.37 18.94 9.03
C GLN A 230 9.62 18.10 9.31
N ILE A 231 9.99 17.19 8.39
CA ILE A 231 11.14 16.32 8.61
C ILE A 231 12.42 17.17 8.59
N THR A 232 13.16 17.10 9.70
CA THR A 232 14.48 17.71 9.84
C THR A 232 15.48 16.66 10.28
N PHE A 233 16.70 16.77 9.77
CA PHE A 233 17.82 15.93 10.14
C PHE A 233 18.80 16.76 10.97
N SER A 234 19.19 16.26 12.14
CA SER A 234 20.26 16.87 12.94
C SER A 234 21.32 15.84 13.27
N ARG A 235 22.59 16.25 13.35
CA ARG A 235 23.69 15.36 13.73
C ARG A 235 23.44 14.79 15.12
N ALA A 236 23.43 13.46 15.25
CA ALA A 236 23.43 12.83 16.56
C ALA A 236 24.74 13.19 17.28
N GLN A 237 24.69 13.41 18.59
CA GLN A 237 25.84 13.84 19.39
C GLN A 237 26.18 12.76 20.42
N THR A 238 27.45 12.57 20.72
CA THR A 238 27.96 11.73 21.82
C THR A 238 28.80 12.54 22.80
N GLY A 239 28.93 12.04 24.04
CA GLY A 239 29.75 12.65 25.09
C GLY A 239 28.94 13.47 26.10
N TRP A 240 29.24 13.28 27.39
CA TRP A 240 28.55 13.93 28.52
C TRP A 240 29.10 15.33 28.83
N ILE A 241 30.42 15.53 28.67
CA ILE A 241 31.11 16.78 29.01
C ILE A 241 31.50 17.57 27.75
N PHE A 242 31.91 16.88 26.69
CA PHE A 242 32.17 17.46 25.38
C PHE A 242 31.27 16.76 24.36
N ARG A 243 30.38 17.51 23.72
CA ARG A 243 29.53 16.98 22.65
C ARG A 243 30.31 16.97 21.35
N ALA A 244 30.31 15.82 20.68
CA ALA A 244 30.87 15.66 19.33
C ALA A 244 29.86 14.92 18.44
N ASP A 245 29.95 15.16 17.13
CA ASP A 245 29.18 14.42 16.15
C ASP A 245 29.41 12.92 16.31
N LYS A 246 28.31 12.20 16.51
CA LYS A 246 28.30 10.75 16.67
C LYS A 246 28.77 10.11 15.36
N LYS A 247 29.92 9.45 15.44
CA LYS A 247 30.46 8.57 14.42
C LYS A 247 30.75 7.23 15.06
N GLU A 248 30.18 6.17 14.50
CA GLU A 248 30.44 4.81 14.96
C GLU A 248 30.72 3.91 13.76
N MET A 249 31.48 2.85 14.00
CA MET A 249 31.73 1.84 13.00
C MET A 249 30.53 0.89 12.94
N VAL A 250 29.87 0.83 11.79
CA VAL A 250 28.81 -0.15 11.52
C VAL A 250 29.38 -1.18 10.57
N GLY A 251 29.82 -2.32 11.11
CA GLY A 251 30.59 -3.32 10.36
C GLY A 251 31.97 -2.79 9.97
N LYS A 252 32.23 -2.61 8.68
CA LYS A 252 33.49 -2.07 8.14
C LYS A 252 33.43 -0.61 7.70
N PHE A 253 32.28 0.03 7.89
CA PHE A 253 32.02 1.38 7.42
C PHE A 253 31.96 2.35 8.58
N ASN A 254 32.57 3.53 8.42
CA ASN A 254 32.35 4.65 9.31
C ASN A 254 31.00 5.28 8.99
N ALA A 255 30.07 5.20 9.93
CA ALA A 255 28.72 5.71 9.78
C ALA A 255 28.54 7.04 10.52
N ASP A 256 27.86 7.95 9.86
CA ASP A 256 27.40 9.22 10.39
C ASP A 256 25.96 9.08 10.88
N PHE A 257 25.69 9.47 12.12
CA PHE A 257 24.36 9.31 12.72
C PHE A 257 23.60 10.63 12.73
N TYR A 258 22.31 10.56 12.41
CA TYR A 258 21.39 11.68 12.42
C TYR A 258 20.14 11.35 13.24
N TYR A 259 19.66 12.32 14.02
CA TYR A 259 18.30 12.30 14.54
C TYR A 259 17.35 12.80 13.46
N LEU A 260 16.24 12.09 13.31
CA LEU A 260 15.14 12.47 12.44
C LEU A 260 14.02 13.02 13.33
N ASN A 261 13.76 14.32 13.23
CA ASN A 261 12.71 15.00 13.98
C ASN A 261 11.58 15.42 13.05
N GLY A 262 10.36 15.55 13.59
CA GLY A 262 9.20 16.04 12.83
C GLY A 262 8.60 15.03 11.85
N LEU A 263 8.91 13.74 12.03
CA LEU A 263 8.17 12.67 11.37
C LEU A 263 6.82 12.46 12.08
N THR A 264 5.74 12.83 11.42
CA THR A 264 4.40 12.57 11.90
C THR A 264 3.73 11.54 10.99
N LEU A 265 3.35 10.40 11.58
CA LEU A 265 2.52 9.39 10.95
C LEU A 265 1.10 9.52 11.52
N GLU A 266 0.19 10.07 10.73
CA GLU A 266 -1.22 10.06 11.07
C GLU A 266 -1.86 8.80 10.49
N SER A 267 -2.38 7.93 11.36
CA SER A 267 -3.13 6.75 10.95
C SER A 267 -4.59 6.91 11.36
N ARG A 268 -5.48 6.77 10.39
CA ARG A 268 -6.93 6.77 10.60
C ARG A 268 -7.46 5.36 10.42
N LYS A 269 -8.43 5.00 11.24
CA LYS A 269 -9.02 3.66 11.28
C LYS A 269 -10.54 3.75 11.26
N ARG A 270 -11.19 3.01 10.35
CA ARG A 270 -12.65 2.86 10.28
C ARG A 270 -13.05 1.41 10.42
N ARG A 271 -14.18 1.19 11.08
CA ARG A 271 -14.66 -0.14 11.49
C ARG A 271 -16.18 -0.27 11.42
N GLU A 272 -16.87 0.66 10.78
CA GLU A 272 -18.34 0.70 10.78
C GLU A 272 -18.96 -0.51 10.07
N HIS A 273 -18.20 -1.14 9.15
CA HIS A 273 -18.61 -2.32 8.40
C HIS A 273 -18.35 -3.64 9.12
N LEU A 274 -17.61 -3.63 10.23
CA LEU A 274 -17.22 -4.83 10.97
C LEU A 274 -18.31 -5.29 11.94
N SER A 275 -18.55 -6.60 11.99
CA SER A 275 -19.41 -7.20 13.02
C SER A 275 -18.75 -7.18 14.40
N GLU A 276 -19.51 -7.44 15.46
CA GLU A 276 -18.93 -7.60 16.81
C GLU A 276 -17.92 -8.75 16.87
N GLU A 277 -18.15 -9.84 16.13
CA GLU A 277 -17.21 -10.95 16.02
C GLU A 277 -15.91 -10.53 15.34
N ASP A 278 -15.99 -9.76 14.25
CA ASP A 278 -14.80 -9.26 13.54
C ASP A 278 -14.02 -8.29 14.42
N LEU A 279 -14.71 -7.42 15.16
CA LEU A 279 -14.07 -6.52 16.13
C LEU A 279 -13.35 -7.29 17.24
N GLN A 280 -13.96 -8.37 17.75
CA GLN A 280 -13.35 -9.23 18.76
C GLN A 280 -12.14 -9.98 18.20
N LYS A 281 -12.23 -10.55 17.00
CA LYS A 281 -11.10 -11.20 16.30
C LYS A 281 -9.96 -10.21 16.07
N ASN A 282 -10.25 -9.03 15.51
CA ASN A 282 -9.26 -7.99 15.24
C ASN A 282 -8.63 -7.46 16.54
N LYS A 283 -9.40 -7.38 17.64
CA LYS A 283 -8.87 -7.00 18.96
C LYS A 283 -7.98 -8.10 19.54
N ALA A 284 -8.38 -9.37 19.45
CA ALA A 284 -7.60 -10.50 19.91
C ALA A 284 -6.23 -10.55 19.21
N ILE A 285 -6.18 -10.31 17.89
CA ILE A 285 -4.94 -10.24 17.09
C ILE A 285 -4.00 -9.14 17.60
N VAL A 286 -4.53 -7.96 17.96
CA VAL A 286 -3.71 -6.86 18.50
C VAL A 286 -3.27 -7.15 19.93
N GLU A 287 -4.12 -7.74 20.76
CA GLU A 287 -3.79 -8.07 22.15
C GLU A 287 -2.70 -9.15 22.22
N SER A 288 -2.77 -10.18 21.38
CA SER A 288 -1.70 -11.18 21.27
C SER A 288 -0.38 -10.54 20.85
N PHE A 289 -0.39 -9.55 19.95
CA PHE A 289 0.81 -8.79 19.56
C PHE A 289 1.47 -8.09 20.77
N THR A 290 0.68 -7.52 21.67
CA THR A 290 1.20 -6.82 22.86
C THR A 290 1.65 -7.75 23.99
N LYS A 291 1.10 -8.96 24.07
CA LYS A 291 1.41 -9.91 25.16
C LYS A 291 2.61 -10.81 24.87
N GLY A 292 3.09 -10.86 23.63
CA GLY A 292 4.13 -11.80 23.19
C GLY A 292 3.58 -13.22 23.17
N GLY A 293 3.68 -13.92 22.04
CA GLY A 293 3.11 -15.25 21.86
C GLY A 293 3.60 -16.24 22.93
N GLY A 294 2.80 -16.43 23.97
CA GLY A 294 2.93 -17.56 24.88
C GLY A 294 2.58 -18.81 24.10
N ALA A 295 3.51 -19.77 24.07
CA ALA A 295 3.27 -21.09 23.53
C ALA A 295 2.02 -21.69 24.17
N GLN A 296 0.94 -21.85 23.40
CA GLN A 296 -0.03 -22.90 23.68
C GLN A 296 0.45 -24.13 22.92
N SER A 297 1.16 -24.99 23.65
CA SER A 297 1.20 -26.41 23.34
C SER A 297 -0.23 -26.94 23.45
N PHE A 298 -0.86 -27.22 22.33
CA PHE A 298 -1.99 -28.14 22.32
C PHE A 298 -1.39 -29.55 22.31
N ASP A 299 -1.27 -30.13 23.50
CA ASP A 299 -1.31 -31.58 23.65
C ASP A 299 -2.77 -32.00 23.44
N GLU A 300 -3.03 -32.69 22.32
CA GLU A 300 -3.87 -33.89 22.21
C GLU A 300 -3.63 -34.58 20.86
#